data_AF-A0A661J6S1-F1
#
_entry.id   AF-A0A661J6S1-F1
#
_cell.length_a   1.000
_cell.length_b   1.000
_cell.length_c   1.000
_cell.angle_alpha   90.00
_cell.angle_beta   90.00
_cell.angle_gamma   90.00
#
_symmetry.space_group_name_H-M   'P 1'
#
loop_
_entity.id
_entity.type
_entity.pdbx_description
1 polymer ?
#
loop_
_entity_poly.entity_id
_entity_poly.type
_entity_poly.pdbx_seq_one_letter_code
_entity_poly.pdbx_strand_id
1 'polypeptide(L)' 'ELRDEKIKEYKEKFANPYVAAEKGWIDAVIEPNEIRQFLITSLKRLKNKKEITFSKKHGNIPL' A
#
# COMPACT_ATOMS: atom_id res chain seq x y z
N GLU A 1 -5.30 -14.69 -29.41
CA GLU A 1 -4.87 -13.45 -30.10
C GLU A 1 -5.54 -12.21 -29.51
N LEU A 2 -6.77 -11.83 -29.89
CA LEU A 2 -7.43 -10.61 -29.37
C LEU A 2 -7.53 -10.57 -27.83
N ARG A 3 -7.81 -11.71 -27.18
CA ARG A 3 -7.88 -11.82 -25.72
C ARG A 3 -6.54 -11.50 -25.07
N ASP A 4 -5.44 -12.01 -25.63
CA ASP A 4 -4.10 -11.86 -25.06
C ASP A 4 -3.62 -10.41 -25.22
N GLU A 5 -3.96 -9.78 -26.34
CA GLU A 5 -3.73 -8.34 -26.56
C GLU A 5 -4.49 -7.49 -25.55
N LYS A 6 -5.78 -7.77 -25.31
CA LYS A 6 -6.58 -7.05 -24.30
C LYS A 6 -6.07 -7.26 -22.88
N ILE A 7 -5.55 -8.45 -22.55
CA ILE A 7 -4.92 -8.71 -21.24
C ILE A 7 -3.63 -7.90 -21.09
N LYS A 8 -2.79 -7.82 -22.13
CA LYS A 8 -1.57 -7.00 -22.11
C LYS A 8 -1.90 -5.52 -21.94
N GLU A 9 -2.84 -5.01 -22.74
CA GLU A 9 -3.30 -3.62 -22.67
C GLU A 9 -3.84 -3.29 -21.26
N TYR A 10 -4.62 -4.19 -20.66
CA TYR A 10 -5.11 -4.01 -19.30
C TYR A 10 -3.98 -3.98 -18.27
N LYS A 11 -3.00 -4.88 -18.38
CA LYS A 11 -1.87 -4.93 -17.44
C LYS A 11 -1.03 -3.66 -17.49
N GLU A 12 -0.76 -3.16 -18.69
CA GLU A 12 0.01 -1.93 -18.88
C GLU A 12 -0.71 -0.71 -18.31
N LYS A 13 -2.02 -0.59 -18.56
CA LYS A 13 -2.80 0.58 -18.17
C LYS A 13 -3.23 0.58 -16.70
N PHE A 14 -3.61 -0.58 -16.16
CA PHE A 14 -4.29 -0.66 -14.87
C PHE A 14 -3.54 -1.46 -13.81
N ALA A 15 -2.76 -2.47 -14.19
CA ALA A 15 -2.05 -3.33 -13.24
C ALA A 15 -0.64 -2.80 -12.90
N ASN A 16 -0.45 -1.48 -12.99
CA ASN A 16 0.77 -0.80 -12.58
C ASN A 16 0.56 -0.14 -11.19
N PRO A 17 1.62 0.03 -10.39
CA PRO A 17 1.50 0.62 -9.05
C PRO A 17 1.19 2.12 -9.08
N TYR A 18 1.37 2.79 -10.22
CA TYR A 18 1.18 4.23 -10.37
C TYR A 18 -0.29 4.63 -10.26
N VAL A 19 -1.21 3.81 -10.78
CA VAL A 19 -2.66 4.05 -10.62
C VAL A 19 -3.08 4.07 -9.14
N ALA A 20 -2.45 3.26 -8.29
CA ALA A 20 -2.71 3.27 -6.84
C ALA A 20 -2.03 4.45 -6.14
N ALA A 21 -0.85 4.87 -6.61
CA ALA A 21 -0.13 6.03 -6.10
C ALA A 21 -0.87 7.35 -6.38
N GLU A 22 -1.47 7.50 -7.57
CA GLU A 22 -2.31 8.66 -7.92
C GLU A 22 -3.50 8.85 -6.97
N LYS A 23 -4.05 7.74 -6.46
CA LYS A 23 -5.15 7.74 -5.49
C LYS A 23 -4.70 7.90 -4.05
N GLY A 24 -3.40 7.90 -3.78
CA GLY A 24 -2.83 7.92 -2.43
C GLY A 24 -3.10 6.64 -1.63
N TRP A 25 -3.41 5.52 -2.29
CA TRP A 25 -3.53 4.22 -1.61
C TRP A 25 -2.18 3.66 -1.20
N ILE A 26 -1.14 4.04 -1.93
CA ILE A 26 0.26 3.71 -1.67
C ILE A 26 1.00 5.03 -1.51
N ASP A 27 1.84 5.14 -0.47
CA ASP A 27 2.57 6.38 -0.17
C ASP A 27 3.70 6.67 -1.18
N ALA A 28 4.39 5.63 -1.66
CA ALA A 28 5.52 5.77 -2.60
C ALA A 28 5.77 4.49 -3.40
N VAL A 29 6.22 4.65 -4.66
CA VAL A 29 6.81 3.60 -5.48
C VAL A 29 8.33 3.78 -5.42
N ILE A 30 9.06 2.82 -4.86
CA ILE A 30 10.50 2.92 -4.58
C ILE A 30 11.29 1.82 -5.28
N GLU A 31 12.60 2.02 -5.42
CA GLU A 31 13.48 0.98 -5.94
C GLU A 31 13.73 -0.13 -4.89
N PRO A 32 13.94 -1.40 -5.31
CA PRO A 32 14.13 -2.51 -4.37
C PRO A 32 15.32 -2.36 -3.41
N ASN A 33 16.38 -1.68 -3.84
CA ASN A 33 17.58 -1.37 -3.05
C ASN A 33 17.30 -0.34 -1.92
N GLU A 34 16.32 0.54 -2.08
CA GLU A 34 15.97 1.61 -1.12
C GLU A 34 15.10 1.12 0.05
N ILE A 35 14.52 -0.08 -0.06
CA ILE A 35 13.56 -0.65 0.90
C ILE A 35 14.08 -0.55 2.35
N ARG A 36 15.35 -0.90 2.59
CA ARG A 36 15.92 -0.90 3.94
C ARG A 36 15.95 0.51 4.54
N GLN A 37 16.38 1.50 3.77
CA GLN A 37 16.46 2.89 4.22
C GLN A 37 15.07 3.47 4.46
N PHE A 38 14.12 3.16 3.56
CA PHE A 38 12.73 3.58 3.69
C PHE A 38 12.10 3.02 4.96
N LEU A 39 12.25 1.71 5.22
CA LEU A 39 11.73 1.06 6.43
C LEU A 39 12.30 1.65 7.71
N ILE A 40 13.62 1.86 7.79
CA ILE A 40 14.26 2.46 8.97
C ILE A 40 13.67 3.85 9.25
N THR A 41 13.49 4.66 8.21
CA THR A 41 12.96 6.02 8.33
C THR A 41 11.49 6.00 8.77
N SER A 42 10.67 5.15 8.16
CA SER A 42 9.24 5.01 8.48
C SER A 42 9.03 4.52 9.91
N LEU A 43 9.78 3.51 10.35
CA LEU A 43 9.70 3.00 11.73
C LEU A 43 10.18 4.05 12.75
N LYS A 44 11.22 4.80 12.45
CA LYS A 44 11.68 5.91 13.31
C LYS A 44 10.59 6.98 13.47
N ARG A 45 9.89 7.34 12.39
CA ARG A 45 8.77 8.30 12.43
C ARG A 45 7.59 7.76 13.25
N LEU A 46 7.25 6.48 13.08
CA LEU A 46 6.11 5.85 13.75
C LEU A 46 6.39 5.48 15.22
N LYS A 47 7.64 5.57 15.69
CA LYS A 47 8.07 5.14 17.03
C LYS A 47 7.18 5.64 18.18
N ASN A 48 6.67 6.86 18.09
CA ASN A 48 5.88 7.50 19.14
C ASN A 48 4.40 7.67 18.76
N LYS A 49 3.93 7.02 17.69
CA LYS A 49 2.53 7.10 17.26
C LYS A 49 1.63 6.49 18.34
N LYS A 50 0.69 7.29 18.85
CA LYS A 50 -0.38 6.84 19.74
C LYS A 50 -1.71 7.02 19.03
N GLU A 51 -2.54 6.00 19.07
CA GLU A 51 -3.89 6.02 18.50
C GLU A 51 -4.90 5.86 19.63
N ILE A 52 -5.97 6.65 19.60
CA ILE A 52 -7.02 6.63 20.62
C ILE A 52 -8.17 5.80 20.06
N THR A 53 -8.50 4.72 20.76
CA THR A 53 -9.66 3.87 20.43
C THR A 53 -10.77 4.11 21.43
N PHE A 54 -12.03 3.93 21.01
CA PHE A 54 -13.18 4.05 21.89
C PHE A 54 -13.14 3.01 23.04
N SER A 55 -13.58 3.41 24.23
CA SER A 55 -13.64 2.54 25.41
C SER A 55 -14.69 1.44 25.23
N LYS A 56 -14.24 0.18 25.24
CA LYS A 56 -15.11 -1.00 25.15
C LYS A 56 -14.47 -2.18 25.88
N LYS A 57 -15.27 -3.15 26.34
CA LYS A 57 -14.76 -4.39 26.98
C LYS A 57 -13.92 -5.23 26.01
N HIS A 58 -14.41 -5.39 24.78
CA HIS A 58 -13.72 -6.07 23.68
C HIS A 58 -14.35 -5.66 22.35
N GLY A 59 -13.74 -6.06 21.23
CA GLY A 59 -14.36 -5.97 19.90
C GLY A 59 -15.38 -7.07 19.64
N ASN A 60 -15.99 -7.05 18.46
CA ASN A 60 -16.82 -8.13 17.93
C ASN A 60 -16.32 -8.46 16.51
N ILE A 61 -15.21 -9.20 16.43
CA ILE A 61 -14.68 -9.62 15.13
C ILE A 61 -15.60 -10.71 14.56
N PRO A 62 -15.94 -10.69 13.26
CA PRO A 62 -16.67 -11.79 12.63
C PRO A 62 -15.91 -13.12 12.85
N LEU A 63 -16.65 -14.16 13.27
CA LEU A 63 -16.14 -15.53 13.42
C LEU A 63 -16.49 -16.37 12.20
#